data_AF-A0A973BCX2-F1
#
_entry.id   AF-A0A973BCX2-F1
#
_cell.length_a   1.000
_cell.length_b   1.000
_cell.length_c   1.000
_cell.angle_alpha   90.00
_cell.angle_beta   90.00
_cell.angle_gamma   90.00
#
_symmetry.space_group_name_H-M   'P 1'
#
loop_
_entity.id
_entity.type
_entity.pdbx_description
1 polymer ?
#
loop_
_entity_poly.entity_id
_entity_poly.type
_entity_poly.pdbx_seq_one_letter_code
_entity_poly.pdbx_strand_id
1 'polypeptide(L)' 'MAKFEVKLPKMGESVAEATITSWLKEVGDPIEMDEPILEIAT' A
#
# COMPACT_ATOMS: atom_id res chain seq x y z
N MET A 1 -14.72 -0.56 14.80
CA MET A 1 -13.77 -1.10 13.79
C MET A 1 -13.00 0.08 13.23
N ALA A 2 -11.70 0.17 13.50
CA ALA A 2 -10.87 1.24 12.96
C ALA A 2 -10.64 0.97 11.47
N LYS A 3 -10.99 1.92 10.61
CA LYS A 3 -10.72 1.84 9.17
C LYS A 3 -9.48 2.69 8.92
N PHE A 4 -8.36 2.05 8.61
CA PHE A 4 -7.12 2.75 8.26
C PHE A 4 -7.07 2.94 6.75
N GLU A 5 -7.00 4.20 6.31
CA GLU A 5 -6.82 4.55 4.91
C GLU A 5 -5.31 4.61 4.61
N VAL A 6 -4.80 3.62 3.88
CA VAL A 6 -3.43 3.63 3.37
C VAL A 6 -3.38 4.58 2.17
N LYS A 7 -2.84 5.78 2.38
CA LYS A 7 -2.62 6.74 1.30
C LYS A 7 -1.28 6.46 0.65
N LEU A 8 -1.29 6.16 -0.64
CA LEU A 8 -0.07 6.07 -1.43
C LEU A 8 0.65 7.43 -1.37
N PRO A 9 1.96 7.47 -1.04
CA PRO A 9 2.73 8.70 -1.14
C PRO A 9 2.81 9.12 -2.61
N LYS A 10 2.93 10.43 -2.86
CA LYS A 10 3.17 10.93 -4.22
C LYS A 10 4.47 10.31 -4.74
N MET A 11 4.39 9.47 -5.76
CA MET A 11 5.52 8.69 -6.31
C MET A 11 6.51 9.54 -7.16
N GLY A 12 6.68 10.81 -6.82
CA GLY A 12 7.46 11.78 -7.60
C GLY A 12 6.60 12.51 -8.63
N GLU A 13 7.01 13.72 -9.01
CA GLU A 13 6.26 14.64 -9.87
C GLU A 13 5.90 14.09 -11.27
N SER A 14 6.45 12.94 -11.66
CA SER A 14 6.22 12.30 -12.98
C SER A 14 5.56 10.92 -12.92
N VAL A 15 5.26 10.37 -11.74
CA VAL A 15 4.53 9.11 -11.62
C VAL A 15 3.06 9.42 -11.32
N ALA A 16 2.24 9.38 -12.36
CA ALA A 16 0.81 9.66 -12.27
C ALA A 16 0.02 8.45 -11.75
N GLU A 17 0.46 7.24 -12.06
CA GLU A 17 -0.23 5.99 -11.75
C GLU A 17 0.81 4.94 -11.36
N ALA A 18 0.59 4.27 -10.24
CA ALA A 18 1.35 3.09 -9.84
C ALA A 18 0.41 1.88 -9.89
N THR A 19 0.85 0.82 -10.54
CA THR A 19 0.08 -0.42 -10.64
C THR A 19 0.36 -1.30 -9.43
N ILE A 20 -0.70 -1.75 -8.75
CA ILE A 20 -0.56 -2.72 -7.66
C ILE A 20 -0.16 -4.06 -8.27
N THR A 21 1.05 -4.52 -7.98
CA THR A 21 1.56 -5.80 -8.48
C THR A 21 1.12 -6.95 -7.60
N SER A 22 1.13 -6.75 -6.28
CA SER A 22 0.76 -7.77 -5.32
C SER A 22 0.27 -7.18 -4.00
N TRP A 23 -0.72 -7.83 -3.40
CA TRP A 23 -1.13 -7.59 -2.03
C TRP A 23 -0.39 -8.59 -1.12
N LEU A 24 0.41 -8.07 -0.20
CA LEU A 24 1.13 -8.89 0.78
C LEU A 24 0.29 -9.17 2.03
N LYS A 25 -0.78 -8.41 2.24
CA LYS A 25 -1.71 -8.53 3.36
C LYS A 25 -3.15 -8.75 2.90
N GLU A 26 -3.85 -9.61 3.64
CA GLU A 26 -5.26 -9.90 3.42
C GLU A 26 -6.17 -9.13 4.39
N VAL A 27 -7.45 -9.06 4.05
CA VAL A 27 -8.44 -8.35 4.86
C VAL A 27 -8.64 -9.07 6.20
N GLY A 28 -8.26 -8.39 7.29
CA GLY A 28 -8.38 -8.92 8.65
C GLY A 28 -7.05 -9.42 9.23
N ASP A 29 -5.98 -9.42 8.45
CA ASP A 29 -4.64 -9.75 8.94
C ASP A 29 -4.10 -8.62 9.85
N PRO A 30 -3.39 -8.95 10.95
CA PRO A 30 -2.72 -7.95 11.76
C PRO A 30 -1.58 -7.29 10.97
N ILE A 31 -1.44 -5.98 11.10
CA ILE A 31 -0.36 -5.21 10.49
C ILE A 31 0.58 -4.75 11.61
N GLU A 32 1.88 -5.06 11.47
CA GLU A 32 2.91 -4.62 12.40
C GLU A 32 3.65 -3.37 11.89
N MET A 33 4.35 -2.68 12.79
CA MET A 33 5.19 -1.55 12.43
C MET A 33 6.36 -2.05 11.57
N ASP A 34 6.72 -1.28 10.52
CA ASP A 34 7.72 -1.66 9.51
C ASP A 34 7.37 -2.86 8.62
N GLU A 35 6.11 -3.34 8.67
CA GLU A 35 5.65 -4.44 7.83
C GLU A 35 5.11 -3.97 6.46
N PRO A 36 5.54 -4.57 5.35
CA PRO A 36 5.03 -4.22 4.02
C PRO A 36 3.63 -4.84 3.77
N ILE A 37 2.68 -4.00 3.35
CA ILE A 37 1.27 -4.38 3.16
C ILE A 37 0.95 -4.70 1.70
N LEU A 38 1.59 -4.00 0.76
CA LEU A 38 1.37 -4.14 -0.68
C LEU A 38 2.62 -3.73 -1.46
N GLU A 39 2.73 -4.25 -2.67
CA GLU A 39 3.77 -3.91 -3.62
C GLU A 39 3.16 -3.18 -4.82
N ILE A 40 3.85 -2.12 -5.25
CA ILE A 40 3.48 -1.36 -6.44
C ILE A 40 4.66 -1.22 -7.38
N ALA A 41 4.37 -1.23 -8.67
CA ALA A 41 5.30 -0.89 -9.74
C ALA A 41 4.82 0.38 -10.45
N THR A 42 5.76 1.23 -10.82
CA THR A 42 5.60 2.35 -11.76
C THR A 42 5.51 1.85 -13.19
#